data_AF-A0A1C6G684-F1
#
_entry.id   AF-A0A1C6G684-F1
#
_cell.length_a   1.000
_cell.length_b   1.000
_cell.length_c   1.000
_cell.angle_alpha   90.00
_cell.angle_beta   90.00
_cell.angle_gamma   90.00
#
_symmetry.space_group_name_H-M   'P 1'
#
loop_
_entity.id
_entity.type
_entity.pdbx_description
1 polymer ?
#
loop_
_entity_poly.entity_id
_entity_poly.type
_entity_poly.pdbx_seq_one_letter_code
_entity_poly.pdbx_strand_id
1 'polypeptide(L)'
;MFLRNRDESIDQLSEMIRPELLRKAITQGYSDVSLSVMADFKPAYAEMIIKSSYKPETINKLTNAYMEDKLSMDDMFRVIDYTEHTTRNEPYVDAFLESVGNSVYHETAAKAFATVNFEKCSYNTAIDYIKSEAFYPTDFSSLSVTDNVAGELHSMGVPLRACEGFNYCYDVTNLNEALGNGAAIFVADKELAVKVSEMMKLPDWEQFRDEVRYIMGQNIGELTGEKLSELRFDYITENYSVALYDKVKAEYDSFITDIKKESADVIVESAYEIVTKDEITNYCQEYTPRLTEQQYEALLSSKNTLHEVYEQWCNNGELHGLEDIGIALEETADRIKVSLDREREMKQAAVDKVMEAAPEQKKEQAVMPKRKSR
;
A
#
# COMPACT_ATOMS: atom_id res chain seq x y z
N MET A 1 -36.65 15.08 -6.91
CA MET A 1 -36.52 16.13 -7.94
C MET A 1 -37.56 15.88 -9.02
N PHE A 2 -38.17 16.91 -9.61
CA PHE A 2 -39.19 16.76 -10.66
C PHE A 2 -38.51 16.84 -12.04
N LEU A 3 -38.65 15.81 -12.87
CA LEU A 3 -38.00 15.76 -14.17
C LEU A 3 -38.90 16.42 -15.21
N ARG A 4 -38.54 17.63 -15.64
CA ARG A 4 -39.22 18.37 -16.70
C ARG A 4 -38.92 17.74 -18.06
N ASN A 5 -39.83 17.91 -19.01
CA ASN A 5 -39.50 17.64 -20.40
C ASN A 5 -38.58 18.75 -20.96
N ARG A 6 -38.08 18.54 -22.19
CA ARG A 6 -37.12 19.45 -22.81
C ARG A 6 -37.64 20.88 -22.96
N ASP A 7 -38.86 21.03 -23.46
CA ASP A 7 -39.47 22.33 -23.74
C ASP A 7 -39.72 23.09 -22.43
N GLU A 8 -40.27 22.41 -21.42
CA GLU A 8 -40.46 22.98 -20.07
C GLU A 8 -39.14 23.44 -19.42
N SER A 9 -38.08 22.66 -19.61
CA SER A 9 -36.74 23.00 -19.08
C SER A 9 -36.17 24.23 -19.78
N ILE A 10 -36.32 24.32 -21.11
CA ILE A 10 -35.87 25.46 -21.92
C ILE A 10 -36.66 26.71 -21.56
N ASP A 11 -37.98 26.61 -21.41
CA ASP A 11 -38.84 27.73 -21.02
C ASP A 11 -38.41 28.29 -19.66
N GLN A 12 -38.24 27.42 -18.65
CA GLN A 12 -37.77 27.83 -17.34
C GLN A 12 -36.37 28.47 -17.38
N LEU A 13 -35.43 27.89 -18.14
CA LEU A 13 -34.10 28.48 -18.32
C LEU A 13 -34.17 29.85 -19.00
N SER A 14 -35.08 30.03 -19.96
CA SER A 14 -35.22 31.29 -20.69
C SER A 14 -35.60 32.48 -19.80
N GLU A 15 -36.30 32.23 -18.70
CA GLU A 15 -36.66 33.22 -17.70
C GLU A 15 -35.52 33.52 -16.70
N MET A 16 -34.53 32.62 -16.61
CA MET A 16 -33.52 32.62 -15.56
C MET A 16 -32.12 33.02 -16.01
N ILE A 17 -31.74 32.74 -17.26
CA ILE A 17 -30.39 32.98 -17.78
C ILE A 17 -30.39 33.87 -19.03
N ARG A 18 -29.22 34.43 -19.35
CA ARG A 18 -29.07 35.33 -20.50
C ARG A 18 -29.33 34.59 -21.83
N PRO A 19 -29.90 35.25 -22.87
CA PRO A 19 -30.20 34.63 -24.16
C PRO A 19 -29.01 33.93 -24.83
N GLU A 20 -27.79 34.45 -24.65
CA GLU A 20 -26.57 33.84 -25.16
C GLU A 20 -26.27 32.48 -24.52
N LEU A 21 -26.44 32.37 -23.19
CA LEU A 21 -26.26 31.13 -22.44
C LEU A 21 -27.39 30.15 -22.72
N LEU A 22 -28.63 30.64 -22.89
CA LEU A 22 -29.76 29.81 -23.31
C LEU A 22 -29.49 29.18 -24.68
N ARG A 23 -29.00 29.96 -25.65
CA ARG A 23 -28.61 29.45 -26.96
C ARG A 23 -27.52 28.37 -26.84
N LYS A 24 -26.54 28.58 -25.95
CA LYS A 24 -25.51 27.56 -25.66
C LYS A 24 -26.16 26.28 -25.11
N ALA A 25 -27.04 26.38 -24.11
CA ALA A 25 -27.75 25.23 -23.54
C ALA A 25 -28.56 24.44 -24.58
N ILE A 26 -29.24 25.12 -25.50
CA ILE A 26 -30.05 24.47 -26.55
C ILE A 26 -29.17 23.74 -27.58
N THR A 27 -28.02 24.33 -27.95
CA THR A 27 -27.22 23.88 -29.10
C THR A 27 -26.10 22.91 -28.75
N GLN A 28 -25.70 22.79 -27.48
CA GLN A 28 -24.58 21.96 -27.08
C GLN A 28 -24.92 20.47 -26.91
N GLY A 29 -26.15 20.03 -27.08
CA GLY A 29 -26.47 18.59 -27.00
C GLY A 29 -26.58 18.07 -25.57
N TYR A 30 -26.96 18.93 -24.62
CA TYR A 30 -27.35 18.49 -23.28
C TYR A 30 -28.60 17.60 -23.32
N SER A 31 -28.58 16.56 -22.49
CA SER A 31 -29.71 15.65 -22.29
C SER A 31 -30.88 16.35 -21.62
N ASP A 32 -32.08 15.78 -21.74
CA ASP A 32 -33.27 16.33 -21.09
C ASP A 32 -33.12 16.34 -19.56
N VAL A 33 -32.43 15.34 -19.01
CA VAL A 33 -32.07 15.28 -17.58
C VAL A 33 -31.21 16.48 -17.20
N SER A 34 -30.14 16.74 -17.95
CA SER A 34 -29.22 17.85 -17.67
C SER A 34 -29.90 19.19 -17.76
N LEU A 35 -30.74 19.41 -18.77
CA LEU A 35 -31.51 20.65 -18.90
C LEU A 35 -32.51 20.82 -17.74
N SER A 36 -33.19 19.75 -17.34
CA SER A 36 -34.08 19.77 -16.17
C SER A 36 -33.32 20.08 -14.88
N VAL A 37 -32.12 19.50 -14.71
CA VAL A 37 -31.25 19.77 -13.55
C VAL A 37 -30.80 21.22 -13.53
N MET A 38 -30.35 21.77 -14.67
CA MET A 38 -29.98 23.18 -14.78
C MET A 38 -31.17 24.09 -14.45
N ALA A 39 -32.38 23.75 -14.91
CA ALA A 39 -33.60 24.54 -14.68
C ALA A 39 -34.06 24.56 -13.21
N ASP A 40 -33.72 23.54 -12.41
CA ASP A 40 -34.04 23.48 -10.98
C ASP A 40 -33.08 24.29 -10.10
N PHE A 41 -31.88 24.59 -10.59
CA PHE A 41 -30.90 25.35 -9.85
C PHE A 41 -31.07 26.86 -9.98
N LYS A 42 -30.59 27.61 -8.98
CA LYS A 42 -30.53 29.08 -9.07
C LYS A 42 -29.71 29.51 -10.30
N PRO A 43 -29.98 30.68 -10.88
CA PRO A 43 -29.32 31.14 -12.12
C PRO A 43 -27.80 30.99 -12.10
N ALA A 44 -27.13 31.37 -11.01
CA ALA A 44 -25.67 31.28 -10.89
C ALA A 44 -25.13 29.85 -11.09
N TYR A 45 -25.80 28.85 -10.53
CA TYR A 45 -25.40 27.45 -10.64
C TYR A 45 -25.71 26.87 -12.03
N ALA A 46 -26.87 27.21 -12.60
CA ALA A 46 -27.22 26.85 -13.97
C ALA A 46 -26.20 27.42 -14.96
N GLU A 47 -25.82 28.70 -14.79
CA GLU A 47 -24.78 29.34 -15.58
C GLU A 47 -23.44 28.64 -15.44
N MET A 48 -23.07 28.17 -14.24
CA MET A 48 -21.81 27.46 -14.01
C MET A 48 -21.73 26.14 -14.80
N ILE A 49 -22.81 25.34 -14.81
CA ILE A 49 -22.87 24.10 -15.61
C ILE A 49 -22.76 24.43 -17.10
N ILE A 50 -23.49 25.45 -17.57
CA ILE A 50 -23.51 25.84 -18.98
C ILE A 50 -22.16 26.44 -19.41
N LYS A 51 -21.46 27.13 -18.51
CA LYS A 51 -20.16 27.77 -18.79
C LYS A 51 -18.99 26.81 -18.69
N SER A 52 -19.15 25.66 -18.02
CA SER A 52 -18.13 24.63 -17.87
C SER A 52 -17.37 24.35 -19.17
N SER A 53 -16.07 24.09 -19.03
CA SER A 53 -15.20 23.68 -20.13
C SER A 53 -15.33 22.21 -20.50
N TYR A 54 -16.06 21.41 -19.70
CA TYR A 54 -16.34 20.02 -20.05
C TYR A 54 -17.22 19.89 -21.28
N LYS A 55 -17.06 18.74 -21.94
CA LYS A 55 -17.95 18.32 -23.02
C LYS A 55 -19.37 18.08 -22.48
N PRO A 56 -20.39 18.34 -23.31
CA PRO A 56 -21.79 18.09 -22.96
C PRO A 56 -22.04 16.65 -22.51
N GLU A 57 -21.37 15.67 -23.09
CA GLU A 57 -21.47 14.26 -22.70
C GLU A 57 -21.01 14.04 -21.24
N THR A 58 -19.95 14.71 -20.81
CA THR A 58 -19.44 14.65 -19.44
C THR A 58 -20.44 15.28 -18.47
N ILE A 59 -20.97 16.46 -18.81
CA ILE A 59 -22.02 17.11 -18.01
C ILE A 59 -23.26 16.22 -17.91
N ASN A 60 -23.67 15.57 -19.01
CA ASN A 60 -24.80 14.64 -19.03
C ASN A 60 -24.60 13.51 -18.01
N LYS A 61 -23.40 12.90 -17.99
CA LYS A 61 -23.06 11.85 -17.01
C LYS A 61 -23.10 12.36 -15.57
N LEU A 62 -22.52 13.53 -15.29
CA LEU A 62 -22.50 14.13 -13.95
C LEU A 62 -23.91 14.45 -13.44
N THR A 63 -24.75 15.07 -14.28
CA THR A 63 -26.14 15.40 -13.91
C THR A 63 -26.99 14.15 -13.72
N ASN A 64 -26.75 13.09 -14.49
CA ASN A 64 -27.43 11.80 -14.29
C ASN A 64 -27.02 11.18 -12.96
N ALA A 65 -25.73 11.18 -12.64
CA ALA A 65 -25.24 10.66 -11.36
C ALA A 65 -25.80 11.44 -10.15
N TYR A 66 -25.94 12.76 -10.26
CA TYR A 66 -26.64 13.58 -9.26
C TYR A 66 -28.12 13.20 -9.14
N MET A 67 -28.82 13.03 -10.26
CA MET A 67 -30.24 12.63 -10.27
C MET A 67 -30.50 11.22 -9.73
N GLU A 68 -29.51 10.33 -9.84
CA GLU A 68 -29.52 8.97 -9.30
C GLU A 68 -29.06 8.90 -7.82
N ASP A 69 -28.88 10.06 -7.15
CA ASP A 69 -28.37 10.18 -5.78
C ASP A 69 -26.98 9.53 -5.56
N LYS A 70 -26.20 9.32 -6.64
CA LYS A 70 -24.81 8.84 -6.55
C LYS A 70 -23.86 9.96 -6.14
N LEU A 71 -24.13 11.19 -6.59
CA LEU A 71 -23.38 12.38 -6.23
C LEU A 71 -24.28 13.35 -5.49
N SER A 72 -23.73 14.03 -4.49
CA SER A 72 -24.38 15.21 -3.92
C SER A 72 -24.24 16.42 -4.86
N MET A 73 -25.00 17.48 -4.57
CA MET A 73 -24.86 18.77 -5.25
C MET A 73 -23.43 19.31 -5.12
N ASP A 74 -22.84 19.21 -3.93
CA ASP A 74 -21.50 19.71 -3.65
C ASP A 74 -20.43 18.93 -4.41
N ASP A 75 -20.57 17.61 -4.56
CA ASP A 75 -19.65 16.79 -5.35
C ASP A 75 -19.66 17.20 -6.82
N MET A 76 -20.87 17.31 -7.40
CA MET A 76 -21.05 17.67 -8.80
C MET A 76 -20.48 19.06 -9.09
N PHE A 77 -20.79 20.04 -8.24
CA PHE A 77 -20.30 21.39 -8.46
C PHE A 77 -18.81 21.54 -8.17
N ARG A 78 -18.26 20.82 -7.20
CA ARG A 78 -16.81 20.78 -6.98
C ARG A 78 -16.07 20.36 -8.23
N VAL A 79 -16.49 19.29 -8.91
CA VAL A 79 -15.80 18.83 -10.12
C VAL A 79 -15.98 19.78 -11.31
N ILE A 80 -17.11 20.50 -11.38
CA ILE A 80 -17.40 21.48 -12.44
C ILE A 80 -16.63 22.78 -12.24
N ASP A 81 -16.50 23.27 -11.00
CA ASP A 81 -15.91 24.57 -10.69
C ASP A 81 -14.46 24.69 -11.18
N TYR A 82 -13.66 23.64 -11.00
CA TYR A 82 -12.26 23.62 -11.44
C TYR A 82 -12.06 23.53 -12.97
N THR A 83 -13.14 23.38 -13.75
CA THR A 83 -13.06 23.32 -15.23
C THR A 83 -12.67 24.64 -15.88
N GLU A 84 -12.78 25.76 -15.16
CA GLU A 84 -12.31 27.07 -15.63
C GLU A 84 -10.79 27.11 -15.82
N HIS A 85 -10.06 26.25 -15.10
CA HIS A 85 -8.60 26.21 -15.16
C HIS A 85 -8.09 25.12 -16.11
N THR A 86 -8.70 23.93 -16.08
CA THR A 86 -8.32 22.79 -16.92
C THR A 86 -9.36 21.66 -16.88
N THR A 87 -9.32 20.77 -17.86
CA THR A 87 -10.22 19.61 -17.97
C THR A 87 -9.44 18.29 -18.06
N ARG A 88 -8.22 18.24 -17.52
CA ARG A 88 -7.35 17.04 -17.57
C ARG A 88 -7.98 15.80 -16.94
N ASN A 89 -8.90 15.99 -16.00
CA ASN A 89 -9.64 14.90 -15.38
C ASN A 89 -10.77 14.33 -16.25
N GLU A 90 -11.26 15.06 -17.26
CA GLU A 90 -12.41 14.68 -18.09
C GLU A 90 -12.33 13.26 -18.69
N PRO A 91 -11.18 12.79 -19.21
CA PRO A 91 -11.07 11.43 -19.74
C PRO A 91 -11.36 10.32 -18.72
N TYR A 92 -11.35 10.62 -17.43
CA TYR A 92 -11.54 9.66 -16.35
C TYR A 92 -12.93 9.71 -15.72
N VAL A 93 -13.89 10.45 -16.30
CA VAL A 93 -15.24 10.61 -15.72
C VAL A 93 -15.94 9.27 -15.48
N ASP A 94 -15.76 8.28 -16.36
CA ASP A 94 -16.38 6.96 -16.20
C ASP A 94 -15.78 6.20 -15.01
N ALA A 95 -14.44 6.15 -14.91
CA ALA A 95 -13.76 5.55 -13.77
C ALA A 95 -14.13 6.23 -12.44
N PHE A 96 -14.30 7.56 -12.45
CA PHE A 96 -14.81 8.31 -11.31
C PHE A 96 -16.20 7.84 -10.91
N LEU A 97 -17.17 7.88 -11.82
CA LEU A 97 -18.55 7.52 -11.53
C LEU A 97 -18.72 6.04 -11.13
N GLU A 98 -17.91 5.14 -11.69
CA GLU A 98 -17.90 3.72 -11.31
C GLU A 98 -17.35 3.49 -9.90
N SER A 99 -16.42 4.33 -9.43
CA SER A 99 -15.81 4.19 -8.11
C SER A 99 -16.72 4.63 -6.96
N VAL A 100 -17.61 5.59 -7.22
CA VAL A 100 -18.51 6.22 -6.24
C VAL A 100 -19.49 5.20 -5.66
N GLY A 101 -19.52 5.07 -4.34
CA GLY A 101 -20.45 4.19 -3.63
C GLY A 101 -20.13 2.69 -3.70
N ASN A 102 -19.24 2.28 -4.61
CA ASN A 102 -18.74 0.91 -4.70
C ASN A 102 -17.48 0.71 -3.85
N SER A 103 -16.43 1.49 -4.13
CA SER A 103 -15.12 1.31 -3.51
C SER A 103 -14.57 2.55 -2.82
N VAL A 104 -15.18 3.72 -3.07
CA VAL A 104 -14.76 5.01 -2.51
C VAL A 104 -16.00 5.82 -2.14
N TYR A 105 -15.94 6.49 -0.99
CA TYR A 105 -16.97 7.44 -0.56
C TYR A 105 -17.09 8.59 -1.57
N HIS A 106 -18.31 9.03 -1.88
CA HIS A 106 -18.59 9.95 -2.99
C HIS A 106 -17.79 11.26 -2.92
N GLU A 107 -17.66 11.84 -1.72
CA GLU A 107 -16.91 13.08 -1.52
C GLU A 107 -15.42 12.89 -1.79
N THR A 108 -14.84 11.80 -1.29
CA THR A 108 -13.43 11.45 -1.54
C THR A 108 -13.19 11.23 -3.03
N ALA A 109 -14.10 10.52 -3.71
CA ALA A 109 -14.02 10.29 -5.15
C ALA A 109 -14.09 11.62 -5.93
N ALA A 110 -14.99 12.52 -5.57
CA ALA A 110 -15.13 13.83 -6.23
C ALA A 110 -13.90 14.72 -6.01
N LYS A 111 -13.37 14.78 -4.78
CA LYS A 111 -12.13 15.51 -4.48
C LYS A 111 -10.92 14.92 -5.22
N ALA A 112 -10.80 13.60 -5.29
CA ALA A 112 -9.75 12.93 -6.05
C ALA A 112 -9.87 13.24 -7.56
N PHE A 113 -11.09 13.19 -8.11
CA PHE A 113 -11.34 13.54 -9.51
C PHE A 113 -10.99 14.99 -9.83
N ALA A 114 -11.34 15.93 -8.95
CA ALA A 114 -10.95 17.33 -9.10
C ALA A 114 -9.43 17.52 -9.00
N THR A 115 -8.74 16.74 -8.17
CA THR A 115 -7.30 16.82 -7.97
C THR A 115 -6.48 16.45 -9.23
N VAL A 116 -6.99 15.55 -10.07
CA VAL A 116 -6.36 15.16 -11.35
C VAL A 116 -6.18 16.35 -12.31
N ASN A 117 -6.89 17.45 -12.11
CA ASN A 117 -6.65 18.67 -12.88
C ASN A 117 -5.27 19.29 -12.62
N PHE A 118 -4.76 19.16 -11.40
CA PHE A 118 -3.51 19.80 -10.96
C PHE A 118 -2.38 18.79 -10.76
N GLU A 119 -2.73 17.53 -10.52
CA GLU A 119 -1.78 16.43 -10.41
C GLU A 119 -1.46 15.81 -11.78
N LYS A 120 -0.19 15.43 -11.97
CA LYS A 120 0.25 14.73 -13.19
C LYS A 120 0.01 13.22 -13.08
N CYS A 121 -1.22 12.81 -12.80
CA CYS A 121 -1.57 11.39 -12.65
C CYS A 121 -2.98 11.08 -13.18
N SER A 122 -3.30 9.80 -13.33
CA SER A 122 -4.66 9.36 -13.67
C SER A 122 -5.58 9.38 -12.45
N TYR A 123 -6.90 9.31 -12.66
CA TYR A 123 -7.85 9.17 -11.55
C TYR A 123 -7.59 7.91 -10.70
N ASN A 124 -7.35 6.77 -11.34
CA ASN A 124 -7.09 5.53 -10.61
C ASN A 124 -5.80 5.63 -9.78
N THR A 125 -4.76 6.24 -10.34
CA THR A 125 -3.52 6.52 -9.60
C THR A 125 -3.76 7.42 -8.39
N ALA A 126 -4.57 8.48 -8.52
CA ALA A 126 -4.93 9.32 -7.39
C ALA A 126 -5.69 8.55 -6.30
N ILE A 127 -6.61 7.66 -6.70
CA ILE A 127 -7.32 6.77 -5.79
C ILE A 127 -6.37 5.77 -5.11
N ASP A 128 -5.39 5.22 -5.82
CA ASP A 128 -4.42 4.29 -5.25
C ASP A 128 -3.56 4.98 -4.18
N TYR A 129 -3.14 6.23 -4.40
CA TYR A 129 -2.46 7.04 -3.38
C TYR A 129 -3.31 7.31 -2.14
N ILE A 130 -4.62 7.47 -2.30
CA ILE A 130 -5.53 7.67 -1.16
C ILE A 130 -5.73 6.34 -0.41
N LYS A 131 -5.88 5.23 -1.15
CA LYS A 131 -6.04 3.88 -0.58
C LYS A 131 -4.80 3.38 0.15
N SER A 132 -3.60 3.88 -0.20
CA SER A 132 -2.38 3.57 0.54
C SER A 132 -2.29 4.27 1.90
N GLU A 133 -3.29 5.10 2.26
CA GLU A 133 -3.33 5.90 3.50
C GLU A 133 -2.20 6.93 3.61
N ALA A 134 -1.39 7.07 2.56
CA ALA A 134 -0.30 8.04 2.49
C ALA A 134 -0.80 9.44 2.16
N PHE A 135 -1.93 9.52 1.43
CA PHE A 135 -2.49 10.78 0.97
C PHE A 135 -3.97 10.91 1.30
N TYR A 136 -4.42 12.14 1.39
CA TYR A 136 -5.84 12.50 1.38
C TYR A 136 -6.08 13.64 0.40
N PRO A 137 -7.25 13.67 -0.26
CA PRO A 137 -7.58 14.78 -1.14
C PRO A 137 -8.06 15.98 -0.33
N THR A 138 -7.52 17.16 -0.62
CA THR A 138 -7.84 18.40 0.09
C THR A 138 -9.06 19.09 -0.52
N ASP A 139 -9.56 20.14 0.15
CA ASP A 139 -10.63 20.97 -0.41
C ASP A 139 -10.20 21.84 -1.60
N PHE A 140 -8.89 22.00 -1.80
CA PHE A 140 -8.28 22.84 -2.84
C PHE A 140 -7.78 22.01 -4.04
N SER A 141 -8.37 20.83 -4.26
CA SER A 141 -8.06 19.95 -5.41
C SER A 141 -6.58 19.57 -5.51
N SER A 142 -6.01 19.12 -4.39
CA SER A 142 -4.65 18.61 -4.29
C SER A 142 -4.58 17.35 -3.41
N LEU A 143 -3.53 16.55 -3.55
CA LEU A 143 -3.26 15.40 -2.67
C LEU A 143 -2.26 15.83 -1.60
N SER A 144 -2.72 15.95 -0.36
CA SER A 144 -1.85 16.17 0.80
C SER A 144 -1.37 14.84 1.34
N VAL A 145 -0.13 14.78 1.79
CA VAL A 145 0.38 13.71 2.64
C VAL A 145 -0.39 13.73 3.96
N THR A 146 -0.72 12.55 4.51
CA THR A 146 -1.36 12.44 5.83
C THR A 146 -0.41 12.85 6.96
N ASP A 147 -0.94 13.39 8.04
CA ASP A 147 -0.15 13.95 9.15
C ASP A 147 0.88 12.96 9.71
N ASN A 148 0.50 11.69 9.84
CA ASN A 148 1.39 10.62 10.30
C ASN A 148 2.58 10.42 9.36
N VAL A 149 2.32 10.31 8.05
CA VAL A 149 3.37 10.09 7.04
C VAL A 149 4.23 11.34 6.88
N ALA A 150 3.63 12.54 6.94
CA ALA A 150 4.36 13.80 6.97
C ALA A 150 5.29 13.87 8.20
N GLY A 151 4.83 13.41 9.36
CA GLY A 151 5.61 13.31 10.59
C GLY A 151 6.85 12.43 10.42
N GLU A 152 6.68 11.23 9.88
CA GLU A 152 7.79 10.30 9.62
C GLU A 152 8.78 10.88 8.61
N LEU A 153 8.30 11.37 7.46
CA LEU A 153 9.15 11.99 6.43
C LEU A 153 9.95 13.18 6.98
N HIS A 154 9.31 14.04 7.76
CA HIS A 154 9.97 15.18 8.40
C HIS A 154 11.01 14.72 9.44
N SER A 155 10.71 13.68 10.23
CA SER A 155 11.66 13.12 11.20
C SER A 155 12.91 12.51 10.55
N MET A 156 12.76 11.95 9.34
CA MET A 156 13.86 11.49 8.51
C MET A 156 14.72 12.66 7.98
N GLY A 157 14.14 13.86 7.88
CA GLY A 157 14.76 15.04 7.28
C GLY A 157 14.44 15.22 5.79
N VAL A 158 13.42 14.52 5.29
CA VAL A 158 12.95 14.66 3.90
C VAL A 158 12.37 16.08 3.71
N PRO A 159 12.78 16.82 2.66
CA PRO A 159 12.22 18.13 2.36
C PRO A 159 10.72 18.04 2.04
N LEU A 160 9.92 18.79 2.80
CA LEU A 160 8.47 18.90 2.59
C LEU A 160 8.09 20.32 2.19
N ARG A 161 6.99 20.43 1.45
CA ARG A 161 6.34 21.70 1.11
C ARG A 161 4.99 21.77 1.82
N ALA A 162 4.61 22.94 2.30
CA ALA A 162 3.29 23.20 2.84
C ALA A 162 2.57 24.23 1.98
N CYS A 163 1.25 24.13 1.87
CA CYS A 163 0.40 25.17 1.29
C CYS A 163 -0.82 25.45 2.18
N GLU A 164 -1.01 26.73 2.54
CA GLU A 164 -2.22 27.20 3.20
C GLU A 164 -3.18 27.77 2.14
N GLY A 165 -4.25 27.04 1.86
CA GLY A 165 -5.11 27.32 0.72
C GLY A 165 -4.39 27.10 -0.62
N PHE A 166 -4.79 27.85 -1.65
CA PHE A 166 -4.33 27.60 -3.03
C PHE A 166 -3.01 28.30 -3.40
N ASN A 167 -2.65 29.41 -2.76
CA ASN A 167 -1.61 30.33 -3.25
C ASN A 167 -0.43 30.57 -2.30
N TYR A 168 -0.53 30.16 -1.02
CA TYR A 168 0.52 30.41 -0.05
C TYR A 168 1.28 29.12 0.24
N CYS A 169 2.34 28.87 -0.53
CA CYS A 169 3.16 27.66 -0.41
C CYS A 169 4.60 27.99 0.02
N TYR A 170 5.15 27.20 0.94
CA TYR A 170 6.47 27.40 1.51
C TYR A 170 7.18 26.08 1.84
N ASP A 171 8.49 26.14 2.04
CA ASP A 171 9.28 25.00 2.49
C ASP A 171 9.06 24.79 3.99
N VAL A 172 8.79 23.54 4.41
CA VAL A 172 8.48 23.21 5.79
C VAL A 172 9.76 23.25 6.62
N THR A 173 9.81 24.18 7.57
CA THR A 173 10.85 24.26 8.61
C THR A 173 10.34 23.81 9.98
N ASN A 174 9.02 23.93 10.19
CA ASN A 174 8.33 23.51 11.40
C ASN A 174 7.01 22.82 11.00
N LEU A 175 7.02 21.49 10.94
CA LEU A 175 5.84 20.71 10.53
C LEU A 175 4.64 20.94 11.47
N ASN A 176 4.86 21.04 12.78
CA ASN A 176 3.77 21.21 13.74
C ASN A 176 3.03 22.54 13.56
N GLU A 177 3.75 23.61 13.21
CA GLU A 177 3.16 24.91 12.90
C GLU A 177 2.36 24.86 11.59
N ALA A 178 2.92 24.24 10.54
CA ALA A 178 2.23 24.08 9.26
C ALA A 178 0.93 23.29 9.43
N LEU A 179 0.97 22.15 10.12
CA LEU A 179 -0.22 21.35 10.43
C LEU A 179 -1.21 22.11 11.32
N GLY A 180 -0.72 22.85 12.32
CA GLY A 180 -1.54 23.69 13.20
C GLY A 180 -2.30 24.80 12.47
N ASN A 181 -1.74 25.30 11.36
CA ASN A 181 -2.39 26.28 10.47
C ASN A 181 -3.35 25.63 9.45
N GLY A 182 -3.47 24.29 9.45
CA GLY A 182 -4.28 23.55 8.48
C GLY A 182 -3.66 23.51 7.08
N ALA A 183 -2.33 23.58 6.97
CA ALA A 183 -1.65 23.50 5.69
C ALA A 183 -1.71 22.08 5.10
N ALA A 184 -1.91 22.00 3.78
CA ALA A 184 -1.69 20.79 3.02
C ALA A 184 -0.19 20.53 2.87
N ILE A 185 0.26 19.30 3.10
CA ILE A 185 1.67 18.91 3.06
C ILE A 185 1.96 18.12 1.79
N PHE A 186 3.08 18.41 1.14
CA PHE A 186 3.50 17.79 -0.11
C PHE A 186 4.92 17.28 -0.01
N VAL A 187 5.15 16.11 -0.60
CA VAL A 187 6.46 15.52 -0.83
C VAL A 187 6.73 15.51 -2.34
N ALA A 188 7.99 15.63 -2.73
CA ALA A 188 8.38 15.63 -4.14
C ALA A 188 8.10 14.26 -4.80
N ASP A 189 8.49 13.18 -4.11
CA ASP A 189 8.30 11.81 -4.55
C ASP A 189 7.08 11.19 -3.84
N LYS A 190 6.00 10.95 -4.58
CA LYS A 190 4.78 10.38 -4.01
C LYS A 190 4.93 8.91 -3.65
N GLU A 191 5.77 8.18 -4.37
CA GLU A 191 6.03 6.76 -4.08
C GLU A 191 6.76 6.60 -2.75
N LEU A 192 7.65 7.53 -2.40
CA LEU A 192 8.29 7.60 -1.11
C LEU A 192 7.26 7.67 0.03
N ALA A 193 6.27 8.57 -0.05
CA ALA A 193 5.22 8.65 0.97
C ALA A 193 4.39 7.36 1.06
N VAL A 194 4.10 6.71 -0.08
CA VAL A 194 3.44 5.40 -0.10
C VAL A 194 4.28 4.36 0.64
N LYS A 195 5.57 4.27 0.33
CA LYS A 195 6.49 3.30 0.96
C LYS A 195 6.65 3.56 2.45
N VAL A 196 6.75 4.82 2.87
CA VAL A 196 6.77 5.18 4.30
C VAL A 196 5.46 4.77 4.98
N SER A 197 4.30 5.04 4.38
CA SER A 197 2.99 4.62 4.92
C SER A 197 2.89 3.10 5.11
N GLU A 198 3.43 2.33 4.16
CA GLU A 198 3.50 0.87 4.24
C GLU A 198 4.45 0.40 5.35
N MET A 199 5.68 0.91 5.35
CA MET A 199 6.76 0.44 6.22
C MET A 199 6.63 0.91 7.67
N MET A 200 6.00 2.06 7.93
CA MET A 200 5.80 2.56 9.30
C MET A 200 4.88 1.70 10.17
N LYS A 201 4.21 0.72 9.56
CA LYS A 201 3.37 -0.28 10.23
C LYS A 201 4.18 -1.49 10.71
N LEU A 202 5.43 -1.61 10.29
CA LEU A 202 6.31 -2.73 10.61
C LEU A 202 7.00 -2.50 11.96
N PRO A 203 7.22 -3.57 12.75
CA PRO A 203 7.74 -3.45 14.12
C PRO A 203 9.18 -2.94 14.20
N ASP A 204 9.92 -3.04 13.09
CA ASP A 204 11.31 -2.62 12.94
C ASP A 204 11.47 -1.21 12.31
N TRP A 205 10.34 -0.51 12.09
CA TRP A 205 10.34 0.77 11.37
C TRP A 205 11.28 1.80 11.99
N GLU A 206 11.26 1.97 13.32
CA GLU A 206 12.06 3.00 13.98
C GLU A 206 13.55 2.76 13.77
N GLN A 207 14.01 1.50 13.88
CA GLN A 207 15.40 1.13 13.64
C GLN A 207 15.77 1.34 12.17
N PHE A 208 14.93 0.85 11.25
CA PHE A 208 15.16 0.99 9.82
C PHE A 208 15.19 2.47 9.38
N ARG A 209 14.27 3.29 9.86
CA ARG A 209 14.20 4.73 9.57
C ARG A 209 15.47 5.44 10.03
N ASP A 210 15.93 5.15 11.24
CA ASP A 210 17.14 5.78 11.79
C ASP A 210 18.39 5.36 10.99
N GLU A 211 18.43 4.12 10.50
CA GLU A 211 19.48 3.63 9.61
C GLU A 211 19.44 4.29 8.22
N VAL A 212 18.26 4.42 7.61
CA VAL A 212 18.09 5.18 6.36
C VAL A 212 18.60 6.61 6.53
N ARG A 213 18.27 7.26 7.65
CA ARG A 213 18.75 8.61 7.96
C ARG A 213 20.27 8.65 8.10
N TYR A 214 20.88 7.63 8.71
CA TYR A 214 22.33 7.52 8.84
C TYR A 214 23.02 7.32 7.48
N ILE A 215 22.52 6.39 6.67
CA ILE A 215 23.05 6.05 5.34
C ILE A 215 22.92 7.25 4.38
N MET A 216 21.75 7.87 4.33
CA MET A 216 21.48 8.99 3.43
C MET A 216 22.19 10.27 3.88
N GLY A 217 22.26 10.53 5.19
CA GLY A 217 22.95 11.69 5.75
C GLY A 217 22.50 13.00 5.09
N GLN A 218 23.44 13.69 4.43
CA GLN A 218 23.16 14.96 3.72
C GLN A 218 22.37 14.78 2.42
N ASN A 219 22.33 13.56 1.87
CA ASN A 219 21.64 13.24 0.62
C ASN A 219 20.16 12.84 0.85
N ILE A 220 19.62 12.99 2.06
CA ILE A 220 18.23 12.61 2.36
C ILE A 220 17.20 13.29 1.46
N GLY A 221 17.51 14.47 0.91
CA GLY A 221 16.67 15.16 -0.07
C GLY A 221 16.57 14.45 -1.43
N GLU A 222 17.44 13.48 -1.71
CA GLU A 222 17.45 12.66 -2.92
C GLU A 222 16.77 11.30 -2.72
N LEU A 223 16.20 11.04 -1.53
CA LEU A 223 15.51 9.78 -1.24
C LEU A 223 14.25 9.65 -2.11
N THR A 224 14.13 8.51 -2.79
CA THR A 224 12.95 8.13 -3.60
C THR A 224 12.30 6.87 -3.01
N GLY A 225 11.07 6.56 -3.45
CA GLY A 225 10.40 5.32 -3.05
C GLY A 225 11.16 4.05 -3.48
N GLU A 226 11.75 4.06 -4.68
CA GLU A 226 12.62 2.99 -5.17
C GLU A 226 13.84 2.82 -4.26
N LYS A 227 14.53 3.92 -3.93
CA LYS A 227 15.73 3.85 -3.08
C LYS A 227 15.41 3.38 -1.66
N LEU A 228 14.29 3.81 -1.09
CA LEU A 228 13.84 3.32 0.21
C LEU A 228 13.56 1.81 0.17
N SER A 229 13.03 1.29 -0.94
CA SER A 229 12.77 -0.13 -1.12
C SER A 229 14.07 -0.94 -1.22
N GLU A 230 15.08 -0.44 -1.92
CA GLU A 230 16.42 -1.03 -1.95
C GLU A 230 17.03 -1.09 -0.54
N LEU A 231 17.03 0.03 0.18
CA LEU A 231 17.57 0.10 1.55
C LEU A 231 16.84 -0.88 2.48
N ARG A 232 15.52 -1.04 2.30
CA ARG A 232 14.73 -2.00 3.07
C ARG A 232 15.15 -3.43 2.79
N PHE A 233 15.40 -3.77 1.54
CA PHE A 233 15.86 -5.10 1.14
C PHE A 233 17.24 -5.40 1.75
N ASP A 234 18.17 -4.45 1.67
CA ASP A 234 19.51 -4.59 2.24
C ASP A 234 19.42 -4.76 3.77
N TYR A 235 18.65 -3.90 4.45
CA TYR A 235 18.41 -3.97 5.89
C TYR A 235 17.88 -5.33 6.36
N ILE A 236 16.86 -5.86 5.68
CA ILE A 236 16.30 -7.17 5.99
C ILE A 236 17.37 -8.26 5.81
N THR A 237 18.09 -8.23 4.70
CA THR A 237 19.11 -9.23 4.37
C THR A 237 20.25 -9.22 5.40
N GLU A 238 20.73 -8.05 5.79
CA GLU A 238 21.76 -7.90 6.81
C GLU A 238 21.28 -8.42 8.18
N ASN A 239 20.06 -8.09 8.60
CA ASN A 239 19.49 -8.60 9.85
C ASN A 239 19.38 -10.12 9.87
N TYR A 240 18.93 -10.74 8.77
CA TYR A 240 18.90 -12.19 8.66
C TYR A 240 20.30 -12.81 8.69
N SER A 241 21.26 -12.18 8.03
CA SER A 241 22.66 -12.62 8.03
C SER A 241 23.25 -12.59 9.44
N VAL A 242 23.04 -11.51 10.19
CA VAL A 242 23.48 -11.38 11.58
C VAL A 242 22.80 -12.43 12.46
N ALA A 243 21.48 -12.60 12.34
CA ALA A 243 20.75 -13.62 13.10
C ALA A 243 21.24 -15.04 12.79
N LEU A 244 21.54 -15.33 11.53
CA LEU A 244 22.10 -16.62 11.12
C LEU A 244 23.48 -16.83 11.75
N TYR A 245 24.37 -15.84 11.65
CA TYR A 245 25.69 -15.85 12.28
C TYR A 245 25.60 -16.12 13.78
N ASP A 246 24.80 -15.34 14.51
CA ASP A 246 24.66 -15.48 15.96
C ASP A 246 24.20 -16.90 16.34
N LYS A 247 23.27 -17.47 15.56
CA LYS A 247 22.80 -18.83 15.77
C LYS A 247 23.90 -19.87 15.49
N VAL A 248 24.56 -19.83 14.33
CA VAL A 248 25.63 -20.81 14.02
C VAL A 248 26.80 -20.66 14.99
N LYS A 249 27.12 -19.44 15.43
CA LYS A 249 28.15 -19.20 16.44
C LYS A 249 27.80 -19.82 17.79
N ALA A 250 26.55 -19.66 18.25
CA ALA A 250 26.08 -20.28 19.48
C ALA A 250 26.09 -21.81 19.41
N GLU A 251 25.70 -22.37 18.26
CA GLU A 251 25.75 -23.82 18.01
C GLU A 251 27.18 -24.35 17.98
N TYR A 252 28.11 -23.62 17.37
CA TYR A 252 29.53 -23.93 17.37
C TYR A 252 30.12 -23.90 18.78
N ASP A 253 29.84 -22.85 19.55
CA ASP A 253 30.34 -22.71 20.92
C ASP A 253 29.85 -23.84 21.84
N SER A 254 28.58 -24.25 21.67
CA SER A 254 28.04 -25.42 22.36
C SER A 254 28.77 -26.69 21.95
N PHE A 255 28.95 -26.92 20.64
CA PHE A 255 29.67 -28.08 20.10
C PHE A 255 31.11 -28.16 20.65
N ILE A 256 31.86 -27.05 20.63
CA ILE A 256 33.22 -26.99 21.17
C ILE A 256 33.24 -27.22 22.69
N THR A 257 32.25 -26.72 23.42
CA THR A 257 32.15 -26.95 24.86
C THR A 257 31.96 -28.43 25.18
N ASP A 258 31.22 -29.16 24.35
CA ASP A 258 30.99 -30.59 24.53
C ASP A 258 32.19 -31.41 24.08
N ILE A 259 32.78 -31.12 22.91
CA ILE A 259 34.00 -31.77 22.41
C ILE A 259 35.17 -31.64 23.41
N LYS A 260 35.30 -30.53 24.12
CA LYS A 260 36.36 -30.33 25.13
C LYS A 260 36.26 -31.29 26.33
N LYS A 261 35.11 -31.93 26.54
CA LYS A 261 34.90 -32.91 27.63
C LYS A 261 35.24 -34.34 27.19
N GLU A 262 35.41 -34.57 25.90
CA GLU A 262 35.69 -35.88 25.31
C GLU A 262 37.16 -36.30 25.48
N SER A 263 37.46 -37.55 25.11
CA SER A 263 38.83 -38.07 25.14
C SER A 263 39.69 -37.45 24.04
N ALA A 264 41.02 -37.48 24.22
CA ALA A 264 41.95 -36.98 23.22
C ALA A 264 41.80 -37.67 21.85
N ASP A 265 41.51 -38.98 21.84
CA ASP A 265 41.31 -39.73 20.61
C ASP A 265 40.06 -39.23 19.84
N VAL A 266 38.95 -38.99 20.55
CA VAL A 266 37.72 -38.45 19.94
C VAL A 266 37.94 -37.03 19.42
N ILE A 267 38.67 -36.19 20.16
CA ILE A 267 39.00 -34.82 19.71
C ILE A 267 39.81 -34.85 18.41
N VAL A 268 40.78 -35.77 18.29
CA VAL A 268 41.58 -35.94 17.07
C VAL A 268 40.72 -36.44 15.91
N GLU A 269 39.81 -37.38 16.15
CA GLU A 269 38.87 -37.88 15.13
C GLU A 269 37.88 -36.79 14.66
N SER A 270 37.45 -35.90 15.56
CA SER A 270 36.57 -34.77 15.25
C SER A 270 37.29 -33.54 14.68
N ALA A 271 38.62 -33.57 14.48
CA ALA A 271 39.39 -32.40 14.07
C ALA A 271 38.88 -31.76 12.77
N TYR A 272 38.47 -32.57 11.79
CA TYR A 272 37.90 -32.06 10.54
C TYR A 272 36.56 -31.34 10.79
N GLU A 273 35.66 -31.96 11.54
CA GLU A 273 34.36 -31.36 11.90
C GLU A 273 34.54 -30.03 12.66
N ILE A 274 35.50 -29.97 13.57
CA ILE A 274 35.83 -28.76 14.33
C ILE A 274 36.24 -27.63 13.40
N VAL A 275 37.14 -27.90 12.45
CA VAL A 275 37.66 -26.88 11.53
C VAL A 275 36.58 -26.46 10.54
N THR A 276 35.89 -27.39 9.91
CA THR A 276 34.85 -27.05 8.92
C THR A 276 33.69 -26.28 9.54
N LYS A 277 33.25 -26.64 10.75
CA LYS A 277 32.20 -25.87 11.45
C LYS A 277 32.67 -24.46 11.84
N ASP A 278 33.96 -24.30 12.18
CA ASP A 278 34.54 -22.97 12.40
C ASP A 278 34.55 -22.15 11.10
N GLU A 279 34.96 -22.76 9.98
CA GLU A 279 34.96 -22.13 8.65
C GLU A 279 33.56 -21.69 8.21
N ILE A 280 32.54 -22.54 8.40
CA ILE A 280 31.12 -22.18 8.14
C ILE A 280 30.70 -20.99 9.01
N THR A 281 31.07 -21.00 10.28
CA THR A 281 30.74 -19.92 11.22
C THR A 281 31.43 -18.61 10.82
N ASN A 282 32.72 -18.67 10.47
CA ASN A 282 33.49 -17.52 10.02
C ASN A 282 32.95 -16.97 8.69
N TYR A 283 32.53 -17.84 7.77
CA TYR A 283 31.88 -17.42 6.53
C TYR A 283 30.63 -16.58 6.80
N CYS A 284 29.74 -17.03 7.71
CA CYS A 284 28.55 -16.27 8.10
C CYS A 284 28.89 -14.95 8.82
N GLN A 285 30.08 -14.83 9.43
CA GLN A 285 30.53 -13.61 10.08
C GLN A 285 31.07 -12.58 9.08
N GLU A 286 31.86 -13.04 8.11
CA GLU A 286 32.62 -12.18 7.20
C GLU A 286 31.83 -11.81 5.95
N TYR A 287 30.84 -12.62 5.57
CA TYR A 287 30.06 -12.46 4.35
C TYR A 287 28.57 -12.45 4.65
N THR A 288 27.82 -11.75 3.81
CA THR A 288 26.35 -11.85 3.75
C THR A 288 25.98 -12.92 2.74
N PRO A 289 25.49 -14.11 3.18
CA PRO A 289 25.09 -15.16 2.25
C PRO A 289 24.02 -14.67 1.27
N ARG A 290 24.15 -15.06 0.00
CA ARG A 290 23.18 -14.71 -1.05
C ARG A 290 21.98 -15.65 -0.99
N LEU A 291 21.17 -15.50 0.05
CA LEU A 291 20.00 -16.33 0.31
C LEU A 291 18.72 -15.50 0.23
N THR A 292 17.63 -16.14 -0.18
CA THR A 292 16.29 -15.56 -0.09
C THR A 292 15.84 -15.46 1.37
N GLU A 293 14.92 -14.54 1.68
CA GLU A 293 14.30 -14.42 3.01
C GLU A 293 13.79 -15.77 3.53
N GLN A 294 13.07 -16.51 2.69
CA GLN A 294 12.58 -17.85 3.05
C GLN A 294 13.70 -18.86 3.31
N GLN A 295 14.86 -18.75 2.65
CA GLN A 295 16.02 -19.62 2.92
C GLN A 295 16.64 -19.28 4.28
N TYR A 296 16.76 -18.00 4.61
CA TYR A 296 17.17 -17.58 5.95
C TYR A 296 16.21 -18.09 7.02
N GLU A 297 14.90 -17.92 6.83
CA GLU A 297 13.89 -18.42 7.77
C GLU A 297 13.99 -19.94 7.95
N ALA A 298 14.19 -20.69 6.87
CA ALA A 298 14.36 -22.14 6.93
C ALA A 298 15.60 -22.52 7.76
N LEU A 299 16.75 -21.90 7.48
CA LEU A 299 17.97 -22.12 8.25
C LEU A 299 17.77 -21.75 9.72
N LEU A 300 17.18 -20.60 10.03
CA LEU A 300 16.92 -20.15 11.40
C LEU A 300 15.94 -21.05 12.16
N SER A 301 15.01 -21.71 11.44
CA SER A 301 14.04 -22.64 12.02
C SER A 301 14.62 -24.01 12.39
N SER A 302 15.77 -24.38 11.81
CA SER A 302 16.43 -25.65 12.13
C SER A 302 16.88 -25.70 13.59
N LYS A 303 16.78 -26.89 14.18
CA LYS A 303 17.24 -27.14 15.56
C LYS A 303 18.75 -27.00 15.70
N ASN A 304 19.51 -27.36 14.66
CA ASN A 304 20.96 -27.29 14.64
C ASN A 304 21.44 -27.05 13.21
N THR A 305 21.38 -25.80 12.80
CA THR A 305 21.67 -25.35 11.44
C THR A 305 23.09 -25.66 11.05
N LEU A 306 24.05 -25.38 11.94
CA LEU A 306 25.46 -25.60 11.71
C LEU A 306 25.76 -27.08 11.42
N HIS A 307 25.14 -28.00 12.17
CA HIS A 307 25.32 -29.42 11.93
C HIS A 307 24.72 -29.85 10.59
N GLU A 308 23.53 -29.38 10.25
CA GLU A 308 22.89 -29.68 8.97
C GLU A 308 23.66 -29.16 7.75
N VAL A 309 24.28 -27.99 7.86
CA VAL A 309 25.16 -27.42 6.82
C VAL A 309 26.46 -28.22 6.73
N TYR A 310 27.04 -28.61 7.87
CA TYR A 310 28.21 -29.48 7.89
C TYR A 310 27.94 -30.86 7.27
N GLU A 311 26.78 -31.47 7.55
CA GLU A 311 26.38 -32.72 6.91
C GLU A 311 26.24 -32.55 5.39
N GLN A 312 25.64 -31.44 4.94
CA GLN A 312 25.54 -31.14 3.52
C GLN A 312 26.92 -30.99 2.87
N TRP A 313 27.83 -30.26 3.53
CA TRP A 313 29.22 -30.14 3.11
C TRP A 313 29.92 -31.48 2.96
N CYS A 314 29.73 -32.40 3.92
CA CYS A 314 30.37 -33.72 3.89
C CYS A 314 29.76 -34.65 2.83
N ASN A 315 28.45 -34.52 2.60
CA ASN A 315 27.72 -35.35 1.64
C ASN A 315 27.93 -34.88 0.20
N ASN A 316 28.24 -33.59 0.01
CA ASN A 316 28.51 -33.01 -1.29
C ASN A 316 30.02 -33.04 -1.59
N GLY A 317 30.46 -34.13 -2.21
CA GLY A 317 31.87 -34.39 -2.53
C GLY A 317 32.51 -33.45 -3.56
N GLU A 318 31.79 -32.42 -4.02
CA GLU A 318 32.28 -31.39 -4.93
C GLU A 318 32.59 -30.05 -4.22
N LEU A 319 32.17 -29.88 -2.96
CA LEU A 319 32.37 -28.65 -2.19
C LEU A 319 33.71 -28.68 -1.46
N HIS A 320 34.60 -27.73 -1.78
CA HIS A 320 35.98 -27.74 -1.28
C HIS A 320 36.52 -26.35 -0.93
N GLY A 321 35.91 -25.28 -1.42
CA GLY A 321 36.35 -23.90 -1.22
C GLY A 321 35.44 -23.08 -0.29
N LEU A 322 35.96 -21.93 0.17
CA LEU A 322 35.21 -20.98 0.98
C LEU A 322 33.93 -20.51 0.29
N GLU A 323 33.96 -20.30 -1.03
CA GLU A 323 32.79 -19.91 -1.83
C GLU A 323 31.70 -21.00 -1.85
N ASP A 324 32.10 -22.28 -1.73
CA ASP A 324 31.19 -23.42 -1.73
C ASP A 324 30.36 -23.53 -0.44
N ILE A 325 30.77 -22.83 0.64
CA ILE A 325 29.97 -22.74 1.87
C ILE A 325 28.65 -22.03 1.60
N GLY A 326 28.64 -21.04 0.72
CA GLY A 326 27.40 -20.38 0.27
C GLY A 326 26.43 -21.37 -0.39
N ILE A 327 26.96 -22.29 -1.19
CA ILE A 327 26.19 -23.36 -1.83
C ILE A 327 25.67 -24.36 -0.79
N ALA A 328 26.51 -24.77 0.18
CA ALA A 328 26.09 -25.67 1.26
C ALA A 328 24.96 -25.08 2.12
N LEU A 329 24.98 -23.76 2.35
CA LEU A 329 23.92 -23.03 3.03
C LEU A 329 22.62 -23.03 2.21
N GLU A 330 22.71 -22.72 0.91
CA GLU A 330 21.57 -22.71 -0.01
C GLU A 330 20.91 -24.09 -0.11
N GLU A 331 21.69 -25.14 -0.36
CA GLU A 331 21.20 -26.51 -0.49
C GLU A 331 20.56 -27.02 0.81
N THR A 332 21.17 -26.70 1.95
CA THR A 332 20.60 -27.02 3.26
C THR A 332 19.28 -26.29 3.49
N ALA A 333 19.21 -25.00 3.19
CA ALA A 333 18.00 -24.21 3.33
C ALA A 333 16.85 -24.80 2.50
N ASP A 334 17.12 -25.14 1.24
CA ASP A 334 16.13 -25.72 0.33
C ASP A 334 15.66 -27.10 0.79
N ARG A 335 16.57 -27.93 1.31
CA ARG A 335 16.23 -29.23 1.91
C ARG A 335 15.31 -29.07 3.14
N ILE A 336 15.60 -28.10 4.01
CA ILE A 336 14.77 -27.79 5.18
C ILE A 336 13.39 -27.33 4.72
N LYS A 337 13.32 -26.42 3.73
CA LYS A 337 12.05 -25.95 3.15
C LYS A 337 11.18 -27.09 2.65
N VAL A 338 11.73 -27.98 1.82
CA VAL A 338 11.01 -29.16 1.30
C VAL A 338 10.46 -30.02 2.45
N SER A 339 11.21 -30.15 3.54
CA SER A 339 10.78 -30.90 4.72
C SER A 339 9.63 -30.19 5.46
N LEU A 340 9.72 -28.88 5.64
CA LEU A 340 8.67 -28.05 6.27
C LEU A 340 7.38 -28.04 5.44
N ASP A 341 7.49 -27.94 4.12
CA ASP A 341 6.33 -27.93 3.22
C ASP A 341 5.59 -29.26 3.26
N ARG A 342 6.32 -30.38 3.23
CA ARG A 342 5.74 -31.73 3.42
C ARG A 342 5.04 -31.85 4.78
N GLU A 343 5.63 -31.34 5.85
CA GLU A 343 4.99 -31.34 7.17
C GLU A 343 3.70 -30.51 7.19
N ARG A 344 3.69 -29.34 6.54
CA ARG A 344 2.51 -28.48 6.41
C ARG A 344 1.40 -29.19 5.63
N GLU A 345 1.72 -29.82 4.51
CA GLU A 345 0.78 -30.61 3.72
C GLU A 345 0.19 -31.78 4.52
N MET A 346 1.02 -32.51 5.28
CA MET A 346 0.54 -33.61 6.12
C MET A 346 -0.34 -33.11 7.27
N LYS A 347 -0.02 -31.98 7.88
CA LYS A 347 -0.84 -31.34 8.94
C LYS A 347 -2.16 -30.84 8.37
N GLN A 348 -2.16 -30.21 7.19
CA GLN A 348 -3.39 -29.77 6.52
C GLN A 348 -4.28 -30.96 6.14
N ALA A 349 -3.70 -32.01 5.55
CA ALA A 349 -4.43 -33.23 5.22
C ALA A 349 -4.98 -33.95 6.47
N ALA A 350 -4.33 -33.82 7.62
CA ALA A 350 -4.85 -34.33 8.89
C ALA A 350 -6.01 -33.48 9.43
N VAL A 351 -5.94 -32.15 9.31
CA VAL A 351 -7.03 -31.23 9.67
C VAL A 351 -8.26 -31.45 8.79
N ASP A 352 -8.07 -31.59 7.48
CA ASP A 352 -9.15 -31.83 6.52
C ASP A 352 -9.84 -33.18 6.78
N LYS A 353 -9.07 -34.22 7.12
CA LYS A 353 -9.62 -35.53 7.54
C LYS A 353 -10.41 -35.47 8.84
N VAL A 354 -10.03 -34.61 9.79
CA VAL A 354 -10.76 -34.41 11.05
C VAL A 354 -12.04 -33.60 10.81
N MET A 355 -12.02 -32.64 9.89
CA MET A 355 -13.21 -31.88 9.48
C MET A 355 -14.21 -32.73 8.68
N GLU A 356 -13.75 -33.64 7.83
CA GLU A 356 -14.62 -34.61 7.13
C GLU A 356 -15.20 -35.70 8.05
N ALA A 357 -14.52 -36.02 9.15
CA ALA A 357 -14.94 -37.07 10.09
C ALA A 357 -15.89 -36.58 11.22
N ALA A 358 -16.25 -35.29 11.27
CA ALA A 358 -17.22 -34.78 12.23
C ALA A 358 -18.64 -35.30 11.86
N PRO A 359 -19.32 -36.08 12.73
CA PRO A 359 -20.62 -36.66 12.39
C PRO A 359 -21.68 -35.55 12.31
N GLU A 360 -22.43 -35.52 11.19
CA GLU A 360 -23.65 -34.74 11.03
C GLU A 360 -24.57 -34.94 12.25
N GLN A 361 -24.62 -33.93 13.13
CA GLN A 361 -25.60 -33.93 14.20
C GLN A 361 -26.99 -33.74 13.58
N LYS A 362 -27.78 -34.79 13.75
CA LYS A 362 -29.20 -34.93 13.45
C LYS A 362 -29.97 -33.60 13.59
N LYS A 363 -30.63 -33.21 12.50
CA LYS A 363 -31.78 -32.29 12.50
C LYS A 363 -32.79 -32.75 13.55
N GLU A 364 -32.89 -32.05 14.68
CA GLU A 364 -34.04 -32.18 15.57
C GLU A 364 -35.29 -31.68 14.84
N GLN A 365 -36.22 -32.60 14.62
CA GLN A 365 -37.57 -32.33 14.14
C GLN A 365 -38.30 -31.47 15.17
N ALA A 366 -38.82 -30.33 14.72
CA ALA A 366 -39.76 -29.51 15.46
C ALA A 366 -41.02 -30.32 15.83
N VAL A 367 -41.17 -30.66 17.11
CA VAL A 367 -42.42 -31.21 17.66
C VAL A 367 -43.36 -30.04 17.95
N MET A 368 -44.44 -29.93 17.16
CA MET A 368 -45.57 -29.05 17.46
C MET A 368 -46.23 -29.44 18.80
N PRO A 369 -46.51 -28.50 19.71
CA PRO A 369 -47.37 -28.77 20.84
C PRO A 369 -48.84 -28.76 20.40
N LYS A 370 -49.50 -29.91 20.52
CA LYS A 370 -50.97 -30.02 20.46
C LYS A 370 -51.60 -29.24 21.60
N ARG A 371 -52.53 -28.33 21.25
CA ARG A 371 -53.50 -27.69 22.13
C ARG A 371 -54.16 -28.72 23.05
N LYS A 372 -54.18 -28.43 24.36
CA LYS A 372 -55.21 -28.95 25.27
C LYS A 372 -56.16 -27.81 25.61
N SER A 373 -57.41 -28.00 25.24
CA SER A 373 -58.54 -27.20 25.69
C SER A 373 -58.75 -27.40 27.19
N ARG A 374 -58.84 -26.31 27.94
CA ARG A 374 -59.89 -26.09 28.92
C ARG A 374 -60.02 -24.61 29.22
#